data_AF-W7F028-F1
#
_entry.id   AF-W7F028-F1
#
_cell.length_a   1.000
_cell.length_b   1.000
_cell.length_c   1.000
_cell.angle_alpha   90.00
_cell.angle_beta   90.00
_cell.angle_gamma   90.00
#
_symmetry.space_group_name_H-M   'P 1'
#
loop_
_entity.id
_entity.type
_entity.pdbx_description
1 polymer ?
#
loop_
_entity_poly.entity_id
_entity_poly.type
_entity_poly.pdbx_seq_one_letter_code
_entity_poly.pdbx_strand_id
1 'polypeptide(L)'
;MAFEVAAVKSPSLEVPASNNVVTVRIIDTGNRLSIPTSYCSDLVIKCHEISRSPQFSFPDVLDVLEENGIKRKETEEVFGGRVHWHLDHIGDISRFPSSTKLIVGPGFINALVPGYPADEHSLILESDYKDRPLIELNFKGDKALRFSKFDAIDWFGDGSFYILDAPRHTVGHINALARTTPDTFIYLGGDTCHHCGEFRPSEYVPLPDVVTPSPYSTPPFAPGTECPGSFILNFHPQKSPTKPFYNQIVQDDSMQDYPKLLESADKMSLFDGDEHVLVLIAHDSLVLGRVDFFPKLANKWKQRGWKSAVRWTFLQDFKP
;
A
#
# COMPACT_ATOMS: atom_id res chain seq x y z
N MET A 1 6.66 31.05 -7.64
CA MET A 1 7.83 30.16 -7.55
C MET A 1 7.72 29.46 -6.21
N ALA A 2 7.46 28.15 -6.20
CA ALA A 2 7.37 27.39 -4.96
C ALA A 2 8.79 27.19 -4.41
N PHE A 3 9.02 27.56 -3.16
CA PHE A 3 10.25 27.24 -2.45
C PHE A 3 10.17 25.77 -2.03
N GLU A 4 10.80 24.89 -2.81
CA GLU A 4 11.01 23.50 -2.45
C GLU A 4 12.05 23.48 -1.32
N VAL A 5 11.62 23.11 -0.11
CA VAL A 5 12.55 22.77 0.97
C VAL A 5 13.22 21.47 0.55
N ALA A 6 14.53 21.52 0.33
CA ALA A 6 15.34 20.38 -0.05
C ALA A 6 15.20 19.27 1.00
N ALA A 7 14.72 18.09 0.59
CA ALA A 7 14.76 16.90 1.41
C ALA A 7 16.20 16.70 1.92
N VAL A 8 16.36 16.38 3.21
CA VAL A 8 17.67 15.99 3.73
C VAL A 8 18.07 14.74 2.96
N LYS A 9 19.24 14.78 2.31
CA LYS A 9 19.74 13.80 1.34
C LYS A 9 19.46 12.36 1.83
N SER A 10 18.35 11.76 1.38
CA SER A 10 18.05 10.37 1.66
C SER A 10 19.22 9.52 1.15
N PRO A 11 19.57 8.43 1.85
CA PRO A 11 20.51 7.46 1.32
C PRO A 11 20.08 7.07 -0.10
N SER A 12 21.02 6.99 -1.04
CA SER A 12 20.73 6.54 -2.40
C SER A 12 19.99 5.22 -2.32
N LEU A 13 18.79 5.15 -2.88
CA LEU A 13 18.11 3.88 -3.11
C LEU A 13 19.01 3.13 -4.11
N GLU A 14 19.79 2.15 -3.65
CA GLU A 14 20.73 1.37 -4.46
C GLU A 14 19.99 0.43 -5.43
N VAL A 15 19.12 1.00 -6.27
CA VAL A 15 18.31 0.28 -7.25
C VAL A 15 19.15 0.13 -8.53
N PRO A 16 19.30 -1.08 -9.09
CA PRO A 16 19.98 -1.28 -10.35
C PRO A 16 19.45 -0.37 -11.46
N ALA A 17 20.35 0.15 -12.29
CA ALA A 17 19.98 0.94 -13.44
C ALA A 17 19.18 0.08 -14.45
N SER A 18 18.06 0.59 -14.92
CA SER A 18 17.26 -0.02 -15.97
C SER A 18 16.50 1.06 -16.74
N ASN A 19 16.26 0.80 -18.03
CA ASN A 19 15.40 1.63 -18.88
C ASN A 19 13.98 1.05 -19.01
N ASN A 20 13.73 -0.14 -18.45
CA ASN A 20 12.44 -0.81 -18.53
C ASN A 20 11.47 -0.17 -17.53
N VAL A 21 10.24 0.11 -17.99
CA VAL A 21 9.15 0.61 -17.13
C VAL A 21 8.04 -0.42 -17.11
N VAL A 22 7.38 -0.57 -15.98
CA VAL A 22 6.38 -1.62 -15.81
C VAL A 22 5.02 -1.17 -16.33
N THR A 23 4.29 -2.10 -16.93
CA THR A 23 2.83 -2.01 -17.08
C THR A 23 2.20 -3.07 -16.19
N VAL A 24 1.98 -2.75 -14.91
CA VAL A 24 1.26 -3.66 -14.01
C VAL A 24 -0.23 -3.50 -14.26
N ARG A 25 -0.92 -4.62 -14.52
CA ARG A 25 -2.35 -4.61 -14.84
C ARG A 25 -3.23 -4.63 -13.59
N ILE A 26 -2.82 -5.35 -12.55
CA ILE A 26 -3.54 -5.45 -11.27
C ILE A 26 -2.53 -5.67 -10.13
N ILE A 27 -2.65 -4.86 -9.08
CA ILE A 27 -2.08 -5.11 -7.75
C ILE A 27 -3.26 -4.92 -6.81
N ASP A 28 -3.51 -5.91 -5.96
CA ASP A 28 -4.73 -6.00 -5.15
C ASP A 28 -6.02 -6.26 -5.95
N THR A 29 -7.03 -6.83 -5.30
CA THR A 29 -8.33 -7.18 -5.89
C THR A 29 -9.51 -6.49 -5.22
N GLY A 30 -9.24 -5.62 -4.25
CA GLY A 30 -10.25 -4.88 -3.51
C GLY A 30 -10.99 -5.79 -2.53
N ASN A 31 -12.25 -5.47 -2.26
CA ASN A 31 -12.94 -6.03 -1.10
C ASN A 31 -13.76 -7.27 -1.44
N ARG A 32 -13.74 -8.26 -0.54
CA ARG A 32 -14.72 -9.34 -0.47
C ARG A 32 -15.20 -9.52 0.96
N LEU A 33 -16.38 -9.00 1.27
CA LEU A 33 -17.00 -9.21 2.59
C LEU A 33 -17.73 -10.56 2.64
N SER A 34 -17.12 -11.50 3.35
CA SER A 34 -17.69 -12.81 3.67
C SER A 34 -17.55 -13.04 5.17
N ILE A 35 -18.64 -12.84 5.91
CA ILE A 35 -18.64 -12.96 7.38
C ILE A 35 -19.56 -14.10 7.81
N PRO A 36 -19.25 -14.81 8.90
CA PRO A 36 -20.18 -15.78 9.46
C PRO A 36 -21.52 -15.12 9.76
N THR A 37 -22.63 -15.75 9.38
CA THR A 37 -23.97 -15.20 9.59
C THR A 37 -24.24 -14.86 11.06
N SER A 38 -23.57 -15.57 11.99
CA SER A 38 -23.62 -15.34 13.43
C SER A 38 -23.14 -13.95 13.88
N TYR A 39 -22.32 -13.26 13.09
CA TYR A 39 -21.92 -11.88 13.37
C TYR A 39 -23.02 -10.85 13.06
N CYS A 40 -24.00 -11.20 12.21
CA CYS A 40 -25.06 -10.29 11.77
C CYS A 40 -26.46 -10.71 12.23
N SER A 41 -26.66 -11.97 12.62
CA SER A 41 -27.96 -12.53 12.96
C SER A 41 -27.79 -13.65 13.98
N ASP A 42 -28.61 -13.62 15.03
CA ASP A 42 -28.68 -14.66 16.06
C ASP A 42 -29.27 -15.99 15.53
N LEU A 43 -29.82 -15.98 14.31
CA LEU A 43 -30.35 -17.17 13.64
C LEU A 43 -29.37 -17.68 12.57
N VAL A 44 -28.58 -18.70 12.92
CA VAL A 44 -27.75 -19.45 11.96
C VAL A 44 -28.60 -20.60 11.38
N ILE A 45 -29.00 -20.49 10.12
CA ILE A 45 -29.69 -21.58 9.41
C ILE A 45 -28.64 -22.62 9.00
N LYS A 46 -28.87 -23.89 9.30
CA LYS A 46 -28.02 -25.00 8.85
C LYS A 46 -27.88 -24.94 7.32
N CYS A 47 -26.64 -24.92 6.80
CA CYS A 47 -26.29 -24.68 5.39
C CYS A 47 -26.32 -23.20 4.92
N HIS A 48 -26.47 -22.21 5.80
CA HIS A 48 -26.31 -20.78 5.50
C HIS A 48 -25.44 -20.07 6.57
N GLU A 49 -24.23 -20.60 6.74
CA GLU A 49 -23.29 -20.20 7.80
C GLU A 49 -22.48 -18.95 7.45
N ILE A 50 -22.48 -18.54 6.17
CA ILE A 50 -21.73 -17.40 5.67
C ILE A 50 -22.67 -16.42 4.96
N SER A 51 -22.70 -15.19 5.46
CA SER A 51 -23.33 -14.05 4.79
C SER A 51 -22.32 -13.42 3.82
N ARG A 52 -22.69 -13.38 2.54
CA ARG A 52 -21.92 -12.72 1.48
C ARG A 52 -22.67 -11.47 1.05
N SER A 53 -22.08 -10.30 1.26
CA SER A 53 -22.66 -9.03 0.84
C SER A 53 -21.86 -8.45 -0.32
N PRO A 54 -22.46 -8.20 -1.49
CA PRO A 54 -21.82 -7.39 -2.51
C PRO A 54 -21.71 -5.96 -1.97
N GLN A 55 -20.50 -5.40 -1.90
CA GLN A 55 -20.33 -3.98 -1.54
C GLN A 55 -20.53 -3.13 -2.79
N PHE A 56 -21.68 -2.44 -2.83
CA PHE A 56 -22.18 -1.66 -3.98
C PHE A 56 -21.60 -0.24 -4.11
N SER A 57 -20.53 0.12 -3.41
CA SER A 57 -20.07 1.52 -3.38
C SER A 57 -19.02 1.88 -4.43
N PHE A 58 -18.35 0.90 -5.04
CA PHE A 58 -17.36 1.08 -6.11
C PHE A 58 -17.42 -0.09 -7.11
N PRO A 59 -17.15 0.14 -8.42
CA PRO A 59 -17.02 -0.97 -9.36
C PRO A 59 -15.87 -1.89 -8.93
N ASP A 60 -16.10 -3.20 -9.05
CA ASP A 60 -15.05 -4.21 -8.81
C ASP A 60 -13.88 -3.97 -9.76
N VAL A 61 -12.66 -4.30 -9.33
CA VAL A 61 -11.43 -4.10 -10.14
C VAL A 61 -11.57 -4.71 -11.53
N LEU A 62 -12.19 -5.89 -11.65
CA LEU A 62 -12.41 -6.54 -12.94
C LEU A 62 -13.41 -5.78 -13.81
N ASP A 63 -14.43 -5.18 -13.22
CA ASP A 63 -15.42 -4.39 -13.97
C ASP A 63 -14.75 -3.12 -14.53
N VAL A 64 -13.95 -2.43 -13.72
CA VAL A 64 -13.15 -1.26 -14.15
C VAL A 64 -12.22 -1.61 -15.32
N LEU A 65 -11.57 -2.77 -15.26
CA LEU A 65 -10.66 -3.22 -16.32
C LEU A 65 -11.41 -3.55 -17.62
N GLU A 66 -12.51 -4.29 -17.52
CA GLU A 66 -13.31 -4.67 -18.68
C GLU A 66 -13.94 -3.46 -19.38
N GLU A 67 -14.47 -2.50 -18.62
CA GLU A 67 -15.02 -1.25 -19.13
C GLU A 67 -14.01 -0.44 -19.94
N ASN A 68 -12.71 -0.58 -19.62
CA ASN A 68 -11.61 0.09 -20.31
C ASN A 68 -10.86 -0.83 -21.29
N GLY A 69 -11.46 -1.96 -21.67
CA GLY A 69 -10.99 -2.82 -22.76
C GLY A 69 -9.94 -3.87 -22.37
N ILE A 70 -9.67 -4.09 -21.08
CA ILE A 70 -8.77 -5.14 -20.59
C ILE A 70 -9.60 -6.38 -20.25
N LYS A 71 -9.40 -7.47 -20.98
CA LYS A 71 -10.16 -8.71 -20.78
C LYS A 71 -9.60 -9.50 -19.59
N ARG A 72 -10.48 -10.13 -18.80
CA ARG A 72 -10.12 -11.03 -17.68
C ARG A 72 -9.07 -12.09 -18.03
N LYS A 73 -9.12 -12.63 -19.26
CA LYS A 73 -8.19 -13.68 -19.74
C LYS A 73 -6.77 -13.17 -19.99
N GLU A 74 -6.57 -11.86 -20.06
CA GLU A 74 -5.28 -11.23 -20.26
C GLU A 74 -4.55 -10.93 -18.93
N THR A 75 -5.15 -11.31 -17.79
CA THR A 75 -4.55 -11.23 -16.46
C THR A 75 -3.89 -12.56 -16.10
N GLU A 76 -2.61 -12.68 -16.41
CA GLU A 76 -1.85 -13.92 -16.20
C GLU A 76 -1.46 -14.14 -14.72
N GLU A 77 -1.27 -13.06 -13.98
CA GLU A 77 -0.79 -13.07 -12.59
C GLU A 77 -1.58 -12.07 -11.76
N VAL A 78 -2.01 -12.49 -10.57
CA VAL A 78 -2.62 -11.62 -9.57
C VAL A 78 -1.80 -11.76 -8.29
N PHE A 79 -1.26 -10.64 -7.83
CA PHE A 79 -0.64 -10.56 -6.52
C PHE A 79 -1.75 -10.48 -5.46
N GLY A 80 -2.49 -11.58 -5.28
CA GLY A 80 -3.61 -11.68 -4.33
C GLY A 80 -3.15 -11.92 -2.90
N GLY A 81 -1.89 -12.29 -2.71
CA GLY A 81 -1.14 -11.75 -1.61
C GLY A 81 -0.46 -10.47 -2.07
N ARG A 82 -1.10 -9.35 -1.80
CA ARG A 82 -0.69 -8.48 -0.70
C ARG A 82 -1.06 -7.02 -0.98
N VAL A 83 -2.00 -6.56 -0.18
CA VAL A 83 -1.62 -5.73 0.96
C VAL A 83 -1.58 -6.64 2.18
N HIS A 84 -2.55 -7.53 2.39
CA HIS A 84 -2.57 -8.57 3.42
C HIS A 84 -3.92 -9.31 3.32
N TRP A 85 -4.21 -10.26 4.20
CA TRP A 85 -5.45 -11.06 4.16
C TRP A 85 -6.68 -10.38 4.80
N HIS A 86 -6.65 -9.06 5.08
CA HIS A 86 -7.90 -8.43 5.48
C HIS A 86 -8.85 -8.31 4.30
N LEU A 87 -10.13 -8.24 4.66
CA LEU A 87 -11.29 -8.40 3.79
C LEU A 87 -11.32 -7.39 2.63
N ASP A 88 -10.62 -6.28 2.75
CA ASP A 88 -10.50 -5.20 1.78
C ASP A 88 -9.38 -5.37 0.75
N HIS A 89 -8.63 -6.47 0.82
CA HIS A 89 -7.50 -6.74 -0.06
C HIS A 89 -7.52 -8.14 -0.70
N ILE A 90 -8.57 -8.91 -0.41
CA ILE A 90 -8.77 -10.29 -0.88
C ILE A 90 -10.08 -10.42 -1.67
N GLY A 91 -10.31 -9.50 -2.61
CA GLY A 91 -11.43 -9.47 -3.56
C GLY A 91 -11.78 -10.83 -4.19
N ASP A 92 -12.79 -10.88 -5.06
CA ASP A 92 -13.28 -12.19 -5.54
C ASP A 92 -12.32 -12.88 -6.54
N ILE A 93 -11.33 -13.60 -5.98
CA ILE A 93 -10.31 -14.38 -6.68
C ILE A 93 -10.93 -15.49 -7.57
N SER A 94 -12.18 -15.89 -7.34
CA SER A 94 -12.90 -16.84 -8.19
C SER A 94 -13.29 -16.28 -9.57
N ARG A 95 -13.32 -14.95 -9.72
CA ARG A 95 -13.60 -14.29 -11.00
C ARG A 95 -12.44 -14.35 -11.99
N PHE A 96 -11.24 -14.71 -11.52
CA PHE A 96 -10.04 -14.87 -12.34
C PHE A 96 -9.95 -16.31 -12.89
N PRO A 97 -9.34 -16.51 -14.08
CA PRO A 97 -9.02 -17.85 -14.57
C PRO A 97 -8.23 -18.67 -13.53
N SER A 98 -8.46 -19.98 -13.45
CA SER A 98 -7.70 -20.86 -12.55
C SER A 98 -6.20 -20.94 -12.88
N SER A 99 -5.79 -20.53 -14.09
CA SER A 99 -4.39 -20.39 -14.48
C SER A 99 -3.69 -19.21 -13.83
N THR A 100 -4.44 -18.25 -13.26
CA THR A 100 -3.88 -17.06 -12.61
C THR A 100 -3.15 -17.46 -11.34
N LYS A 101 -1.86 -17.15 -11.28
CA LYS A 101 -1.01 -17.41 -10.11
C LYS A 101 -1.40 -16.49 -8.97
N LEU A 102 -1.50 -17.04 -7.76
CA LEU A 102 -1.69 -16.31 -6.51
C LEU A 102 -0.34 -16.18 -5.80
N ILE A 103 0.24 -14.99 -5.81
CA ILE A 103 1.56 -14.72 -5.21
C ILE A 103 1.36 -14.21 -3.78
N VAL A 104 2.10 -14.73 -2.78
CA VAL A 104 1.89 -14.42 -1.34
C VAL A 104 3.17 -14.17 -0.53
N GLY A 105 2.93 -13.69 0.70
CA GLY A 105 3.80 -13.59 1.88
C GLY A 105 4.77 -14.69 2.23
N PRO A 106 6.07 -14.47 2.57
CA PRO A 106 6.77 -15.37 3.47
C PRO A 106 5.93 -15.62 4.72
N GLY A 107 5.73 -16.90 5.03
CA GLY A 107 4.97 -17.32 6.20
C GLY A 107 3.46 -17.32 6.01
N PHE A 108 2.93 -16.86 4.86
CA PHE A 108 1.49 -16.90 4.58
C PHE A 108 0.98 -18.34 4.59
N ILE A 109 1.67 -19.25 3.89
CA ILE A 109 1.23 -20.65 3.78
C ILE A 109 1.21 -21.29 5.16
N ASN A 110 2.27 -21.10 5.95
CA ASN A 110 2.36 -21.69 7.28
C ASN A 110 1.36 -21.08 8.28
N ALA A 111 0.98 -19.81 8.12
CA ALA A 111 0.10 -19.12 9.06
C ALA A 111 -1.40 -19.31 8.74
N LEU A 112 -1.77 -19.46 7.46
CA LEU A 112 -3.16 -19.35 7.03
C LEU A 112 -3.71 -20.55 6.25
N VAL A 113 -2.86 -21.47 5.81
CA VAL A 113 -3.31 -22.69 5.12
C VAL A 113 -3.38 -23.81 6.17
N PRO A 114 -4.50 -24.55 6.27
CA PRO A 114 -5.64 -24.56 5.35
C PRO A 114 -6.66 -23.42 5.56
N GLY A 115 -7.33 -23.04 4.47
CA GLY A 115 -8.45 -22.10 4.45
C GLY A 115 -9.79 -22.74 4.80
N TYR A 116 -10.83 -21.91 4.96
CA TYR A 116 -12.21 -22.37 5.12
C TYR A 116 -12.69 -23.09 3.84
N PRO A 117 -13.40 -24.24 3.92
CA PRO A 117 -13.98 -24.86 5.13
C PRO A 117 -13.09 -25.89 5.82
N ALA A 118 -11.86 -26.14 5.35
CA ALA A 118 -10.98 -27.11 5.96
C ALA A 118 -10.50 -26.68 7.36
N ASP A 119 -10.41 -25.36 7.59
CA ASP A 119 -10.33 -24.75 8.92
C ASP A 119 -11.49 -23.76 9.11
N GLU A 120 -12.32 -24.00 10.12
CA GLU A 120 -13.52 -23.21 10.44
C GLU A 120 -13.21 -21.81 11.01
N HIS A 121 -11.98 -21.61 11.49
CA HIS A 121 -11.50 -20.35 12.03
C HIS A 121 -10.59 -19.58 11.07
N SER A 122 -10.35 -20.13 9.86
CA SER A 122 -9.47 -19.49 8.89
C SER A 122 -10.05 -18.19 8.35
N LEU A 123 -9.15 -17.21 8.19
CA LEU A 123 -9.46 -15.90 7.62
C LEU A 123 -9.46 -15.91 6.09
N ILE A 124 -9.00 -17.00 5.46
CA ILE A 124 -8.93 -17.16 4.01
C ILE A 124 -9.81 -18.32 3.54
N LEU A 125 -10.24 -18.29 2.29
CA LEU A 125 -11.01 -19.38 1.70
C LEU A 125 -10.10 -20.36 0.97
N GLU A 126 -10.30 -21.66 1.21
CA GLU A 126 -9.60 -22.72 0.49
C GLU A 126 -9.80 -22.57 -1.03
N SER A 127 -11.02 -22.21 -1.46
CA SER A 127 -11.35 -22.00 -2.87
C SER A 127 -10.51 -20.93 -3.58
N ASP A 128 -9.92 -20.00 -2.82
CA ASP A 128 -9.16 -18.91 -3.41
C ASP A 128 -7.77 -19.35 -3.87
N TYR A 129 -7.23 -20.46 -3.34
CA TYR A 129 -5.95 -21.04 -3.76
C TYR A 129 -6.06 -22.47 -4.30
N LYS A 130 -7.18 -23.17 -4.03
CA LYS A 130 -7.45 -24.51 -4.57
C LYS A 130 -7.52 -24.45 -6.09
N ASP A 131 -6.89 -25.43 -6.73
CA ASP A 131 -6.84 -25.59 -8.19
C ASP A 131 -6.14 -24.45 -8.95
N ARG A 132 -5.32 -23.64 -8.28
CA ARG A 132 -4.46 -22.63 -8.90
C ARG A 132 -3.05 -22.63 -8.32
N PRO A 133 -2.05 -22.05 -9.02
CA PRO A 133 -0.70 -21.95 -8.48
C PRO A 133 -0.64 -20.95 -7.32
N LEU A 134 -0.38 -21.44 -6.10
CA LEU A 134 -0.07 -20.63 -4.92
C LEU A 134 1.45 -20.53 -4.76
N ILE A 135 2.00 -19.32 -4.84
CA ILE A 135 3.45 -19.08 -4.83
C ILE A 135 3.80 -18.19 -3.63
N GLU A 136 4.43 -18.77 -2.62
CA GLU A 136 5.01 -18.02 -1.51
C GLU A 136 6.38 -17.45 -1.90
N LEU A 137 6.54 -16.14 -1.73
CA LEU A 137 7.78 -15.45 -2.07
C LEU A 137 8.88 -15.78 -1.05
N ASN A 138 10.11 -15.93 -1.57
CA ASN A 138 11.30 -16.13 -0.76
C ASN A 138 12.33 -15.05 -1.08
N PHE A 139 12.64 -14.21 -0.09
CA PHE A 139 13.59 -13.11 -0.20
C PHE A 139 15.03 -13.51 0.14
N LYS A 140 15.34 -14.81 0.22
CA LYS A 140 16.68 -15.34 0.49
C LYS A 140 17.23 -16.06 -0.74
N GLY A 141 18.54 -15.96 -0.97
CA GLY A 141 19.26 -16.66 -2.03
C GLY A 141 19.76 -15.75 -3.16
N ASP A 142 20.17 -16.34 -4.28
CA ASP A 142 20.93 -15.66 -5.34
C ASP A 142 20.18 -14.53 -6.07
N LYS A 143 18.85 -14.50 -5.96
CA LYS A 143 17.97 -13.45 -6.54
C LYS A 143 17.54 -12.39 -5.52
N ALA A 144 17.97 -12.52 -4.26
CA ALA A 144 17.65 -11.56 -3.22
C ALA A 144 18.42 -10.25 -3.50
N LEU A 145 17.66 -9.19 -3.73
CA LEU A 145 18.17 -7.83 -3.76
C LEU A 145 17.97 -7.20 -2.39
N ARG A 146 18.74 -6.16 -2.09
CA ARG A 146 18.52 -5.36 -0.89
C ARG A 146 18.51 -3.89 -1.27
N PHE A 147 17.38 -3.23 -1.02
CA PHE A 147 17.24 -1.79 -1.26
C PHE A 147 17.16 -1.09 0.09
N SER A 148 18.26 -0.42 0.46
CA SER A 148 18.45 0.14 1.79
C SER A 148 18.33 -0.95 2.87
N LYS A 149 17.17 -1.07 3.52
CA LYS A 149 16.89 -2.03 4.58
C LYS A 149 15.78 -3.05 4.21
N PHE A 150 15.20 -2.96 3.02
CA PHE A 150 14.25 -3.95 2.53
C PHE A 150 14.98 -5.04 1.76
N ASP A 151 14.63 -6.29 2.06
CA ASP A 151 14.90 -7.38 1.13
C ASP A 151 13.89 -7.29 -0.02
N ALA A 152 14.36 -7.53 -1.23
CA ALA A 152 13.62 -7.25 -2.45
C ALA A 152 13.82 -8.35 -3.50
N ILE A 153 12.84 -8.49 -4.39
CA ILE A 153 12.88 -9.37 -5.55
C ILE A 153 12.55 -8.53 -6.78
N ASP A 154 13.40 -8.57 -7.80
CA ASP A 154 13.03 -8.12 -9.14
C ASP A 154 12.14 -9.17 -9.78
N TRP A 155 10.84 -8.88 -9.85
CA TRP A 155 9.84 -9.87 -10.24
C TRP A 155 9.99 -10.29 -11.70
N PHE A 156 10.20 -9.32 -12.59
CA PHE A 156 10.37 -9.56 -14.02
C PHE A 156 11.84 -9.82 -14.40
N GLY A 157 12.79 -9.50 -13.51
CA GLY A 157 14.23 -9.63 -13.76
C GLY A 157 14.78 -8.57 -14.73
N ASP A 158 13.99 -7.55 -15.03
CA ASP A 158 14.29 -6.50 -16.00
C ASP A 158 14.43 -5.11 -15.34
N GLY A 159 14.29 -5.06 -14.02
CA GLY A 159 14.38 -3.87 -13.19
C GLY A 159 13.16 -2.95 -13.21
N SER A 160 12.03 -3.39 -13.78
CA SER A 160 10.82 -2.58 -13.92
C SER A 160 9.89 -2.65 -12.70
N PHE A 161 9.89 -3.76 -11.96
CA PHE A 161 9.01 -3.99 -10.83
C PHE A 161 9.68 -4.82 -9.74
N TYR A 162 9.71 -4.25 -8.54
CA TYR A 162 10.30 -4.92 -7.38
C TYR A 162 9.24 -5.17 -6.33
N ILE A 163 9.33 -6.34 -5.71
CA ILE A 163 8.54 -6.72 -4.56
C ILE A 163 9.42 -6.61 -3.32
N LEU A 164 8.93 -6.03 -2.24
CA LEU A 164 9.69 -5.70 -1.03
C LEU A 164 9.12 -6.44 0.18
N ASP A 165 9.97 -7.12 0.94
CA ASP A 165 9.56 -7.80 2.18
C ASP A 165 9.25 -6.79 3.28
N ALA A 166 7.96 -6.54 3.51
CA ALA A 166 7.47 -5.50 4.42
C ALA A 166 6.57 -6.09 5.51
N PRO A 167 7.08 -7.01 6.36
CA PRO A 167 6.30 -7.56 7.45
C PRO A 167 5.97 -6.46 8.47
N ARG A 168 4.71 -6.39 8.89
CA ARG A 168 4.25 -5.66 10.08
C ARG A 168 2.77 -5.92 10.31
N HIS A 169 1.98 -5.40 9.38
CA HIS A 169 0.54 -5.32 9.48
C HIS A 169 -0.11 -6.70 9.52
N THR A 170 0.38 -7.62 8.68
CA THR A 170 0.11 -9.06 8.79
C THR A 170 1.36 -9.89 8.53
N VAL A 171 1.30 -11.21 8.81
CA VAL A 171 2.35 -12.13 8.32
C VAL A 171 2.37 -12.04 6.81
N GLY A 172 3.58 -12.01 6.24
CA GLY A 172 3.71 -12.03 4.81
C GLY A 172 3.03 -10.86 4.11
N HIS A 173 3.10 -9.64 4.68
CA HIS A 173 2.80 -8.34 4.04
C HIS A 173 3.99 -7.90 3.13
N ILE A 174 3.74 -7.34 1.94
CA ILE A 174 4.76 -6.84 0.97
C ILE A 174 4.32 -5.46 0.57
N ASN A 175 5.33 -4.69 0.20
CA ASN A 175 5.17 -3.52 -0.62
C ASN A 175 5.70 -3.79 -2.03
N ALA A 176 5.39 -2.89 -2.94
CA ALA A 176 5.94 -2.92 -4.28
C ALA A 176 6.61 -1.59 -4.63
N LEU A 177 7.63 -1.67 -5.47
CA LEU A 177 8.31 -0.51 -6.05
C LEU A 177 8.24 -0.64 -7.58
N ALA A 178 7.38 0.16 -8.19
CA ALA A 178 7.17 0.19 -9.62
C ALA A 178 8.02 1.28 -10.27
N ARG A 179 8.86 0.93 -11.25
CA ARG A 179 9.59 1.91 -12.05
C ARG A 179 8.69 2.54 -13.08
N THR A 180 8.57 3.87 -13.04
CA THR A 180 7.69 4.67 -13.89
C THR A 180 8.41 5.48 -14.97
N THR A 181 9.69 5.78 -14.75
CA THR A 181 10.67 6.28 -15.74
C THR A 181 12.03 5.67 -15.37
N PRO A 182 13.08 5.77 -16.20
CA PRO A 182 14.41 5.24 -15.83
C PRO A 182 14.91 5.68 -14.45
N ASP A 183 14.50 6.87 -14.02
CA ASP A 183 14.92 7.56 -12.80
C ASP A 183 13.80 7.84 -11.79
N THR A 184 12.56 7.34 -11.96
CA THR A 184 11.48 7.58 -10.98
C THR A 184 10.61 6.36 -10.72
N PHE A 185 10.12 6.26 -9.49
CA PHE A 185 9.38 5.11 -8.98
C PHE A 185 8.12 5.51 -8.22
N ILE A 186 7.16 4.60 -8.16
CA ILE A 186 6.04 4.64 -7.21
C ILE A 186 6.24 3.49 -6.23
N TYR A 187 6.27 3.83 -4.94
CA TYR A 187 6.26 2.87 -3.84
C TYR A 187 4.82 2.66 -3.39
N LEU A 188 4.34 1.43 -3.47
CA LEU A 188 3.01 1.01 -3.07
C LEU A 188 3.14 0.34 -1.70
N GLY A 189 2.80 1.10 -0.66
CA GLY A 189 3.05 0.73 0.73
C GLY A 189 1.96 -0.10 1.39
N GLY A 190 0.86 -0.37 0.68
CA GLY A 190 -0.28 -1.10 1.24
C GLY A 190 -0.69 -0.53 2.59
N ASP A 191 -0.76 -1.41 3.58
CA ASP A 191 -1.17 -1.14 4.96
C ASP A 191 0.03 -1.10 5.90
N THR A 192 1.21 -0.83 5.35
CA THR A 192 2.34 -0.42 6.18
C THR A 192 1.94 0.75 7.08
N CYS A 193 1.09 1.66 6.58
CA CYS A 193 0.40 2.71 7.34
C CYS A 193 -1.03 2.89 6.79
N HIS A 194 -1.97 3.30 7.65
CA HIS A 194 -3.34 3.63 7.24
C HIS A 194 -3.56 5.14 7.12
N HIS A 195 -2.68 5.93 7.75
CA HIS A 195 -2.67 7.38 7.68
C HIS A 195 -1.27 7.93 7.43
N CYS A 196 -1.14 8.97 6.60
CA CYS A 196 0.15 9.60 6.30
C CYS A 196 0.88 10.15 7.55
N GLY A 197 0.11 10.52 8.57
CA GLY A 197 0.64 10.94 9.88
C GLY A 197 1.38 9.84 10.66
N GLU A 198 1.31 8.56 10.24
CA GLU A 198 2.07 7.46 10.87
C GLU A 198 3.54 7.40 10.43
N PHE A 199 3.88 8.02 9.29
CA PHE A 199 5.24 8.05 8.76
C PHE A 199 5.73 9.45 8.39
N ARG A 200 4.88 10.47 8.49
CA ARG A 200 5.22 11.89 8.28
C ARG A 200 4.82 12.74 9.50
N PRO A 201 5.64 13.74 9.87
CA PRO A 201 7.01 14.00 9.39
C PRO A 201 8.02 12.90 9.75
N SER A 202 9.19 12.92 9.11
CA SER A 202 10.28 12.00 9.41
C SER A 202 11.65 12.69 9.37
N GLU A 203 12.71 11.99 9.74
CA GLU A 203 14.09 12.50 9.63
C GLU A 203 14.52 12.76 8.17
N TYR A 204 13.89 12.06 7.22
CA TYR A 204 14.13 12.21 5.78
C TYR A 204 13.24 13.28 5.15
N VAL A 205 12.01 13.45 5.67
CA VAL A 205 11.03 14.46 5.24
C VAL A 205 10.57 15.26 6.46
N PRO A 206 11.38 16.23 6.93
CA PRO A 206 10.97 17.07 8.03
C PRO A 206 9.77 17.96 7.64
N LEU A 207 8.98 18.34 8.63
CA LEU A 207 7.96 19.37 8.48
C LEU A 207 8.62 20.68 8.02
N PRO A 208 8.16 21.32 6.93
CA PRO A 208 8.76 22.55 6.45
C PRO A 208 8.43 23.74 7.35
N ASP A 209 9.25 24.79 7.29
CA ASP A 209 9.01 26.06 8.00
C ASP A 209 7.69 26.71 7.62
N VAL A 210 7.24 26.47 6.38
CA VAL A 210 5.94 26.92 5.85
C VAL A 210 5.35 25.81 4.98
N VAL A 211 4.09 25.46 5.21
CA VAL A 211 3.30 24.58 4.34
C VAL A 211 2.46 25.45 3.42
N THR A 212 2.62 25.25 2.11
CA THR A 212 1.93 25.99 1.06
C THR A 212 1.38 25.01 0.01
N PRO A 213 0.08 25.04 -0.31
CA PRO A 213 -0.96 25.87 0.30
C PRO A 213 -1.28 25.50 1.76
N SER A 214 -1.97 26.37 2.51
CA SER A 214 -2.27 26.14 3.93
C SER A 214 -3.29 25.00 4.12
N PRO A 215 -2.99 23.96 4.94
CA PRO A 215 -3.97 22.92 5.29
C PRO A 215 -5.19 23.46 6.05
N TYR A 216 -5.07 24.62 6.70
CA TYR A 216 -6.12 25.21 7.56
C TYR A 216 -6.84 26.39 6.90
N SER A 217 -6.66 26.58 5.59
CA SER A 217 -7.47 27.51 4.82
C SER A 217 -8.90 26.98 4.61
N THR A 218 -9.82 27.84 4.15
CA THR A 218 -11.19 27.44 3.79
C THR A 218 -11.45 27.78 2.32
N PRO A 219 -11.55 26.78 1.42
CA PRO A 219 -11.35 25.34 1.64
C PRO A 219 -9.88 24.99 1.97
N PRO A 220 -9.59 23.81 2.57
CA PRO A 220 -8.22 23.36 2.81
C PRO A 220 -7.37 23.40 1.54
N PHE A 221 -6.11 23.81 1.70
CA PHE A 221 -5.16 24.02 0.61
C PHE A 221 -5.60 25.03 -0.46
N ALA A 222 -6.37 26.07 -0.09
CA ALA A 222 -6.75 27.13 -1.02
C ALA A 222 -5.51 27.83 -1.62
N PRO A 223 -5.47 28.08 -2.95
CA PRO A 223 -4.32 28.72 -3.60
C PRO A 223 -3.93 30.05 -2.97
N GLY A 224 -2.62 30.29 -2.80
CA GLY A 224 -2.07 31.53 -2.24
C GLY A 224 -2.12 31.64 -0.72
N THR A 225 -2.54 30.60 -0.01
CA THR A 225 -2.53 30.55 1.45
C THR A 225 -1.27 29.86 1.97
N GLU A 226 -0.83 30.23 3.17
CA GLU A 226 0.38 29.67 3.80
C GLU A 226 0.09 29.34 5.27
N CYS A 227 0.74 28.30 5.80
CA CYS A 227 0.69 27.95 7.21
C CYS A 227 2.11 27.81 7.76
N PRO A 228 2.50 28.58 8.79
CA PRO A 228 3.77 28.35 9.46
C PRO A 228 3.86 26.93 10.03
N GLY A 229 4.99 26.25 9.79
CA GLY A 229 5.29 24.94 10.37
C GLY A 229 5.30 24.99 11.90
N SER A 230 5.75 26.11 12.48
CA SER A 230 5.69 26.35 13.94
C SER A 230 4.27 26.32 14.50
N PHE A 231 3.26 26.75 13.73
CA PHE A 231 1.86 26.63 14.12
C PHE A 231 1.43 25.17 14.20
N ILE A 232 1.83 24.35 13.24
CA ILE A 232 1.54 22.91 13.20
C ILE A 232 2.22 22.18 14.38
N LEU A 233 3.47 22.57 14.69
CA LEU A 233 4.19 22.01 15.83
C LEU A 233 3.50 22.30 17.17
N ASN A 234 2.69 23.37 17.30
CA ASN A 234 1.98 23.67 18.53
C ASN A 234 0.97 22.60 18.95
N PHE A 235 0.44 21.79 18.04
CA PHE A 235 -0.44 20.65 18.35
C PHE A 235 0.14 19.30 17.94
N HIS A 236 1.32 19.26 17.32
CA HIS A 236 2.06 18.02 17.14
C HIS A 236 2.29 17.32 18.50
N PRO A 237 2.00 16.01 18.66
CA PRO A 237 2.09 15.31 19.95
C PRO A 237 3.49 15.37 20.58
N GLN A 238 4.52 15.26 19.75
CA GLN A 238 5.93 15.24 20.19
C GLN A 238 6.67 16.58 20.00
N LYS A 239 5.99 17.64 19.54
CA LYS A 239 6.61 18.94 19.19
C LYS A 239 7.87 18.83 18.32
N SER A 240 7.92 17.82 17.44
CA SER A 240 9.11 17.51 16.65
C SER A 240 8.79 17.64 15.16
N PRO A 241 9.65 18.30 14.37
CA PRO A 241 9.49 18.38 12.92
C PRO A 241 9.93 17.10 12.20
N THR A 242 10.51 16.11 12.90
CA THR A 242 11.09 14.89 12.30
C THR A 242 10.50 13.60 12.85
N LYS A 243 9.45 13.69 13.67
CA LYS A 243 8.72 12.53 14.19
C LYS A 243 7.31 12.52 13.64
N PRO A 244 6.72 11.34 13.35
CA PRO A 244 5.34 11.25 12.90
C PRO A 244 4.33 11.75 13.94
N PHE A 245 3.13 12.12 13.46
CA PHE A 245 2.00 12.50 14.32
C PHE A 245 1.45 11.30 15.10
N TYR A 246 1.34 10.14 14.46
CA TYR A 246 0.81 8.92 15.06
C TYR A 246 1.94 7.95 15.37
N ASN A 247 1.86 7.33 16.54
CA ASN A 247 2.63 6.13 16.84
C ASN A 247 1.84 4.94 16.30
N GLN A 248 2.51 4.05 15.58
CA GLN A 248 1.89 2.81 15.15
C GLN A 248 1.76 1.85 16.35
N ILE A 249 0.52 1.66 16.81
CA ILE A 249 0.19 0.71 17.89
C ILE A 249 -0.01 -0.66 17.26
N VAL A 250 0.69 -1.69 17.77
CA VAL A 250 0.39 -3.08 17.41
C VAL A 250 -0.83 -3.49 18.23
N GLN A 251 -1.95 -3.77 17.55
CA GLN A 251 -3.21 -4.11 18.22
C GLN A 251 -3.32 -5.59 18.62
N ASP A 252 -2.42 -6.47 18.16
CA ASP A 252 -2.59 -7.91 18.34
C ASP A 252 -1.34 -8.62 18.89
N ASP A 253 -1.52 -9.26 20.05
CA ASP A 253 -0.54 -10.15 20.71
C ASP A 253 -0.35 -11.47 19.95
N SER A 254 -1.17 -11.76 18.93
CA SER A 254 -1.07 -12.98 18.10
C SER A 254 0.13 -12.97 17.13
N MET A 255 0.76 -11.82 16.91
CA MET A 255 1.79 -11.64 15.88
C MET A 255 3.20 -11.88 16.46
N GLN A 256 3.64 -13.14 16.40
CA GLN A 256 4.97 -13.58 16.85
C GLN A 256 6.13 -13.02 15.99
N ASP A 257 6.51 -11.74 16.13
CA ASP A 257 7.92 -11.24 16.03
C ASP A 257 8.03 -9.70 16.25
N TYR A 258 7.59 -9.19 17.40
CA TYR A 258 7.50 -7.75 17.74
C TYR A 258 8.70 -6.85 17.32
N PRO A 259 9.99 -7.27 17.42
CA PRO A 259 11.12 -6.41 17.04
C PRO A 259 11.31 -6.20 15.53
N LYS A 260 10.84 -7.12 14.67
CA LYS A 260 10.93 -6.96 13.20
C LYS A 260 9.81 -6.07 12.64
N LEU A 261 8.71 -5.93 13.39
CA LEU A 261 7.49 -5.24 12.97
C LEU A 261 7.65 -3.71 12.97
N LEU A 262 8.49 -3.12 13.84
CA LEU A 262 8.71 -1.66 13.88
C LEU A 262 9.50 -1.09 12.69
N GLU A 263 10.10 -1.94 11.87
CA GLU A 263 11.07 -1.53 10.85
C GLU A 263 10.40 -1.01 9.56
N SER A 264 9.23 -1.54 9.16
CA SER A 264 8.68 -1.31 7.80
C SER A 264 8.26 0.14 7.52
N ALA A 265 7.63 0.84 8.46
CA ALA A 265 7.24 2.25 8.29
C ALA A 265 8.45 3.20 8.30
N ASP A 266 9.43 2.93 9.18
CA ASP A 266 10.71 3.67 9.18
C ASP A 266 11.46 3.46 7.86
N LYS A 267 11.49 2.22 7.34
CA LYS A 267 12.06 1.93 6.03
C LYS A 267 11.30 2.64 4.90
N MET A 268 9.97 2.65 4.94
CA MET A 268 9.14 3.35 3.95
C MET A 268 9.42 4.87 3.96
N SER A 269 9.63 5.45 5.14
CA SER A 269 9.96 6.88 5.30
C SER A 269 11.25 7.28 4.56
N LEU A 270 12.18 6.35 4.39
CA LEU A 270 13.40 6.57 3.61
C LEU A 270 13.11 6.76 2.12
N PHE A 271 12.20 5.93 1.56
CA PHE A 271 11.71 6.09 0.18
C PHE A 271 10.94 7.39 0.04
N ASP A 272 10.15 7.75 1.05
CA ASP A 272 9.40 9.01 1.04
C ASP A 272 10.31 10.25 0.99
N GLY A 273 11.51 10.17 1.56
CA GLY A 273 12.52 11.23 1.46
C GLY A 273 13.18 11.38 0.08
N ASP A 274 13.12 10.37 -0.78
CA ASP A 274 13.72 10.44 -2.11
C ASP A 274 12.78 11.13 -3.11
N GLU A 275 13.16 12.30 -3.63
CA GLU A 275 12.37 13.05 -4.62
C GLU A 275 12.12 12.29 -5.93
N HIS A 276 12.78 11.15 -6.17
CA HIS A 276 12.53 10.24 -7.29
C HIS A 276 11.53 9.13 -6.96
N VAL A 277 10.97 9.07 -5.76
CA VAL A 277 9.98 8.08 -5.36
C VAL A 277 8.71 8.75 -4.83
N LEU A 278 7.56 8.36 -5.37
CA LEU A 278 6.24 8.70 -4.84
C LEU A 278 5.73 7.56 -3.97
N VAL A 279 5.58 7.79 -2.66
CA VAL A 279 4.99 6.80 -1.73
C VAL A 279 3.48 6.99 -1.68
N LEU A 280 2.73 5.91 -1.93
CA LEU A 280 1.28 5.82 -1.81
C LEU A 280 0.93 4.65 -0.86
N ILE A 281 0.07 4.91 0.11
CA ILE A 281 -0.51 3.91 1.03
C ILE A 281 -1.93 3.57 0.60
N ALA A 282 -2.48 2.45 1.05
CA ALA A 282 -3.79 1.96 0.58
C ALA A 282 -4.94 2.91 0.94
N HIS A 283 -4.95 3.45 2.16
CA HIS A 283 -6.12 4.16 2.71
C HIS A 283 -5.98 5.70 2.76
N ASP A 284 -5.07 6.29 1.97
CA ASP A 284 -4.98 7.75 1.84
C ASP A 284 -6.06 8.29 0.88
N SER A 285 -7.23 8.58 1.44
CA SER A 285 -8.34 9.17 0.68
C SER A 285 -8.01 10.55 0.07
N LEU A 286 -7.00 11.26 0.58
CA LEU A 286 -6.68 12.61 0.14
C LEU A 286 -5.89 12.65 -1.18
N VAL A 287 -5.44 11.49 -1.65
CA VAL A 287 -4.87 11.30 -2.98
C VAL A 287 -5.95 11.48 -4.08
N LEU A 288 -7.23 11.25 -3.75
CA LEU A 288 -8.35 11.44 -4.67
C LEU A 288 -8.41 12.89 -5.18
N GLY A 289 -8.51 13.04 -6.50
CA GLY A 289 -8.53 14.34 -7.18
C GLY A 289 -7.18 15.03 -7.32
N ARG A 290 -6.09 14.44 -6.82
CA ARG A 290 -4.71 15.00 -6.92
C ARG A 290 -3.79 14.17 -7.82
N VAL A 291 -4.14 12.91 -8.05
CA VAL A 291 -3.46 12.03 -9.00
C VAL A 291 -4.45 11.56 -10.07
N ASP A 292 -3.92 11.13 -11.22
CA ASP A 292 -4.73 10.48 -12.23
C ASP A 292 -4.94 9.00 -11.87
N PHE A 293 -6.15 8.51 -12.13
CA PHE A 293 -6.53 7.11 -11.99
C PHE A 293 -6.62 6.44 -13.35
N PHE A 294 -6.56 5.10 -13.36
CA PHE A 294 -6.79 4.29 -14.55
C PHE A 294 -8.10 4.72 -15.25
N PRO A 295 -8.15 4.81 -16.60
CA PRO A 295 -7.19 4.30 -17.60
C PRO A 295 -5.95 5.16 -17.87
N LYS A 296 -5.78 6.29 -17.17
CA LYS A 296 -4.61 7.14 -17.38
C LYS A 296 -3.35 6.52 -16.78
N LEU A 297 -2.21 6.80 -17.41
CA LEU A 297 -0.91 6.35 -16.93
C LEU A 297 -0.40 7.22 -15.76
N ALA A 298 0.13 6.55 -14.74
CA ALA A 298 0.85 7.16 -13.63
C ALA A 298 2.29 7.58 -13.98
N ASN A 299 2.82 7.17 -15.13
CA ASN A 299 4.14 7.58 -15.60
C ASN A 299 4.24 9.12 -15.68
N LYS A 300 5.44 9.63 -15.38
CA LYS A 300 5.73 11.08 -15.30
C LYS A 300 5.03 11.81 -14.14
N TRP A 301 4.57 11.10 -13.10
CA TRP A 301 4.01 11.69 -11.87
C TRP A 301 4.87 12.82 -11.30
N LYS A 302 6.21 12.69 -11.38
CA LYS A 302 7.15 13.70 -10.88
C LYS A 302 7.05 15.01 -11.66
N GLN A 303 7.02 14.93 -12.99
CA GLN A 303 6.81 16.09 -13.87
C GLN A 303 5.43 16.73 -13.67
N ARG A 304 4.43 15.92 -13.32
CA ARG A 304 3.07 16.39 -12.98
C ARG A 304 2.95 16.93 -11.55
N GLY A 305 4.01 16.87 -10.73
CA GLY A 305 4.00 17.40 -9.37
C GLY A 305 3.15 16.62 -8.38
N TRP A 306 2.84 15.34 -8.63
CA TRP A 306 1.93 14.57 -7.77
C TRP A 306 2.45 14.45 -6.34
N LYS A 307 3.76 14.24 -6.16
CA LYS A 307 4.35 14.06 -4.84
C LYS A 307 4.16 15.29 -3.95
N SER A 308 4.47 16.48 -4.45
CA SER A 308 4.24 17.72 -3.69
C SER A 308 2.76 17.99 -3.46
N ALA A 309 1.88 17.61 -4.39
CA ALA A 309 0.44 17.80 -4.26
C ALA A 309 -0.18 16.95 -3.14
N VAL A 310 0.37 15.77 -2.82
CA VAL A 310 -0.19 14.85 -1.81
C VAL A 310 0.61 14.79 -0.50
N ARG A 311 1.89 15.17 -0.49
CA ARG A 311 2.82 14.95 0.65
C ARG A 311 2.27 15.39 2.01
N TRP A 312 1.64 16.57 2.05
CA TRP A 312 1.19 17.21 3.29
C TRP A 312 -0.32 17.29 3.45
N THR A 313 -1.11 16.65 2.57
CA THR A 313 -2.58 16.77 2.58
C THR A 313 -3.21 16.34 3.89
N PHE A 314 -2.67 15.28 4.50
CA PHE A 314 -3.11 14.72 5.78
C PHE A 314 -3.06 15.71 6.95
N LEU A 315 -2.32 16.83 6.83
CA LEU A 315 -2.29 17.85 7.88
C LEU A 315 -3.65 18.49 8.13
N GLN A 316 -4.54 18.52 7.13
CA GLN A 316 -5.88 19.10 7.29
C GLN A 316 -6.76 18.33 8.29
N ASP A 317 -6.41 17.09 8.60
CA ASP A 317 -7.16 16.24 9.52
C ASP A 317 -6.88 16.60 10.99
N PHE A 318 -5.76 17.27 11.26
CA PHE A 318 -5.40 17.74 12.58
C PHE A 318 -5.93 19.15 12.78
N LYS A 319 -6.96 19.28 13.62
CA LYS A 319 -7.47 20.59 14.00
C LYS A 319 -6.75 21.10 15.25
N PRO A 320 -6.32 22.37 15.28
CA PRO A 320 -5.74 23.00 16.47
C PRO A 320 -6.73 23.11 17.63
#